data_AF-A0A2V8VMA5-F1
#
_entry.id   AF-A0A2V8VMA5-F1
#
_cell.length_a   1.000
_cell.length_b   1.000
_cell.length_c   1.000
_cell.angle_alpha   90.00
_cell.angle_beta   90.00
_cell.angle_gamma   90.00
#
_symmetry.space_group_name_H-M   'P 1'
#
loop_
_entity.id
_entity.type
_entity.pdbx_description
1 polymer ?
#
loop_
_entity_poly.entity_id
_entity_poly.type
_entity_poly.pdbx_seq_one_letter_code
_entity_poly.pdbx_strand_id
1 'polypeptide(L)'
;MKPRRIVVIGTLASDPYAGMAWMHMQIVAGLRRLGHDVYYFETTSSWPYDPTRRTRVRDSSYSVPYLARVAESFGIGDRWAYRRSYGDKTWFGMDRVRA
;
A
#
# COMPACT_ATOMS: atom_id res chain seq x y z
N MET A 1 5.93 -6.42 25.05
CA MET A 1 6.22 -7.45 24.03
C MET A 1 7.54 -7.14 23.35
N LYS A 2 8.28 -8.13 22.82
CA LYS A 2 9.50 -7.87 22.01
C LYS A 2 9.10 -7.28 20.65
N PRO A 3 9.66 -6.13 20.22
CA PRO A 3 9.41 -5.56 18.90
C PRO A 3 9.70 -6.57 17.77
N ARG A 4 8.90 -6.50 16.70
CA ARG A 4 9.03 -7.35 15.51
C ARG A 4 8.87 -6.49 14.26
N ARG A 5 9.49 -6.92 13.18
CA ARG A 5 9.22 -6.39 11.84
C ARG A 5 8.04 -7.14 11.24
N ILE A 6 7.01 -6.42 10.80
CA ILE A 6 5.77 -6.99 10.27
C ILE A 6 5.43 -6.30 8.96
N VAL A 7 5.11 -7.10 7.94
CA VAL A 7 4.60 -6.61 6.66
C VAL A 7 3.13 -6.97 6.58
N VAL A 8 2.26 -5.96 6.47
CA VAL A 8 0.84 -6.13 6.22
C VAL A 8 0.61 -6.10 4.72
N ILE A 9 0.01 -7.17 4.18
CA ILE A 9 -0.32 -7.26 2.76
C ILE A 9 -1.75 -6.77 2.53
N GLY A 10 -1.97 -6.02 1.46
CA GLY A 10 -3.31 -5.59 1.06
C GLY A 10 -3.42 -5.16 -0.39
N THR A 11 -4.56 -4.55 -0.71
CA THR A 11 -4.95 -4.16 -2.08
C THR A 11 -5.68 -2.81 -2.12
N LEU A 12 -5.35 -1.87 -1.24
CA LEU A 12 -6.10 -0.61 -1.13
C LEU A 12 -5.82 0.35 -2.31
N ALA A 13 -4.62 0.32 -2.88
CA ALA A 13 -4.21 1.11 -4.02
C ALA A 13 -4.66 0.47 -5.33
N SER A 14 -4.59 -0.87 -5.44
CA SER A 14 -5.10 -1.59 -6.61
C SER A 14 -6.63 -1.55 -6.72
N ASP A 15 -7.33 -1.52 -5.58
CA ASP A 15 -8.79 -1.56 -5.52
C ASP A 15 -9.31 -0.50 -4.51
N PRO A 16 -9.28 0.81 -4.86
CA PRO A 16 -9.56 1.92 -3.95
C PRO A 16 -11.05 2.13 -3.69
N TYR A 17 -11.76 1.06 -3.34
CA TYR A 17 -13.16 1.08 -2.96
C TYR A 17 -13.34 1.56 -1.51
N ALA A 18 -14.56 1.98 -1.19
CA ALA A 18 -14.92 2.44 0.14
C ALA A 18 -14.56 1.37 1.20
N GLY A 19 -13.93 1.81 2.28
CA GLY A 19 -13.54 0.94 3.40
C GLY A 19 -12.21 0.20 3.24
N MET A 20 -11.65 0.06 2.03
CA MET A 20 -10.39 -0.68 1.82
C MET A 20 -9.21 -0.06 2.56
N ALA A 21 -9.12 1.27 2.59
CA ALA A 21 -8.11 1.97 3.37
C ALA A 21 -8.24 1.65 4.86
N TRP A 22 -9.44 1.79 5.44
CA TRP A 22 -9.66 1.52 6.86
C TRP A 22 -9.39 0.06 7.23
N MET A 23 -9.88 -0.87 6.40
CA MET A 23 -9.74 -2.32 6.59
C MET A 23 -8.27 -2.72 6.86
N HIS A 24 -7.33 -2.19 6.09
CA HIS A 24 -5.91 -2.50 6.22
C HIS A 24 -5.19 -1.58 7.22
N MET A 25 -5.49 -0.27 7.20
CA MET A 25 -4.75 0.70 8.00
C MET A 25 -5.03 0.61 9.49
N GLN A 26 -6.21 0.14 9.90
CA GLN A 26 -6.47 -0.14 11.32
C GLN A 26 -5.53 -1.23 11.88
N ILE A 27 -5.17 -2.22 11.07
CA ILE A 27 -4.23 -3.29 11.45
C ILE A 27 -2.81 -2.71 11.55
N VAL A 28 -2.39 -1.95 10.54
CA VAL A 28 -1.08 -1.26 10.54
C VAL A 28 -0.94 -0.36 11.77
N ALA A 29 -1.94 0.48 12.03
CA ALA A 29 -1.95 1.40 13.15
C ALA A 29 -1.97 0.66 14.50
N GLY A 30 -2.76 -0.41 14.62
CA GLY A 30 -2.80 -1.24 15.82
C GLY A 30 -1.46 -1.88 16.13
N LEU A 31 -0.82 -2.50 15.14
CA LEU A 31 0.50 -3.12 15.30
C LEU A 31 1.60 -2.11 15.65
N ARG A 32 1.55 -0.90 15.07
CA ARG A 32 2.48 0.19 15.45
C ARG A 32 2.27 0.64 16.89
N ARG A 33 1.03 0.79 17.34
CA ARG A 33 0.71 1.12 18.74
C ARG A 33 1.20 0.07 19.74
N LEU A 34 1.31 -1.18 19.31
CA LEU A 34 1.90 -2.28 20.09
C LEU A 34 3.44 -2.28 20.10
N GLY A 35 4.09 -1.33 19.41
CA GLY A 35 5.54 -1.18 19.37
C GLY A 35 6.25 -2.01 18.30
N HIS A 36 5.54 -2.46 17.26
CA HIS A 36 6.14 -3.17 16.13
C HIS A 36 6.65 -2.22 15.04
N ASP A 37 7.61 -2.71 14.26
CA ASP A 37 8.15 -2.06 13.07
C ASP A 37 7.34 -2.50 11.83
N VAL A 38 6.32 -1.74 11.48
CA VAL A 38 5.26 -2.16 10.53
C VAL A 38 5.42 -1.49 9.17
N TYR A 39 5.20 -2.28 8.12
CA TYR A 39 5.20 -1.88 6.72
C TYR A 39 3.91 -2.32 6.02
N TYR A 40 3.50 -1.62 4.97
CA TYR A 40 2.33 -1.97 4.16
C TYR A 40 2.70 -2.27 2.69
N PHE A 41 2.38 -3.46 2.20
CA PHE A 41 2.80 -3.90 0.87
C PHE A 41 1.61 -4.38 0.04
N GLU A 42 1.58 -4.00 -1.23
CA GLU A 42 0.68 -4.59 -2.21
C GLU A 42 1.47 -5.42 -3.20
N THR A 43 1.25 -6.72 -3.14
CA THR A 43 1.95 -7.70 -3.97
C THR A 43 1.04 -8.28 -5.06
N THR A 44 -0.26 -7.99 -5.02
CA THR A 44 -1.18 -8.31 -6.09
C THR A 44 -0.76 -7.60 -7.37
N SER A 45 -0.81 -8.32 -8.48
CA SER A 45 -0.24 -7.92 -9.76
C SER A 45 -1.32 -7.72 -10.84
N SER A 46 -2.48 -7.22 -10.44
CA SER A 46 -3.54 -6.80 -11.34
C SER A 46 -3.42 -5.30 -11.63
N TRP A 47 -3.70 -4.92 -12.89
CA TRP A 47 -3.79 -3.51 -13.26
C TRP A 47 -4.78 -2.78 -12.34
N PRO A 48 -4.40 -1.66 -11.72
CA PRO A 48 -5.23 -1.00 -10.70
C PRO A 48 -6.54 -0.49 -11.31
N TYR A 49 -7.56 -0.42 -10.47
CA TYR A 49 -8.80 0.26 -10.79
C TYR A 49 -8.67 1.77 -10.55
N ASP A 50 -8.99 2.57 -11.57
CA ASP A 50 -9.11 4.02 -11.47
C ASP A 50 -10.58 4.37 -11.21
N PRO A 51 -10.94 4.89 -10.03
CA PRO A 51 -12.33 5.18 -9.69
C PRO A 51 -12.88 6.42 -10.41
N THR A 52 -12.01 7.33 -10.90
CA THR A 52 -12.43 8.49 -11.69
C THR A 52 -12.78 8.06 -13.12
N ARG A 53 -11.96 7.21 -13.72
CA ARG A 53 -12.21 6.65 -15.07
C ARG A 53 -13.12 5.43 -15.07
N ARG A 54 -13.41 4.88 -13.89
CA ARG A 54 -14.27 3.73 -13.62
C ARG A 54 -13.85 2.47 -14.37
N THR A 55 -12.55 2.26 -14.55
CA THR A 55 -11.99 1.11 -15.29
C THR A 55 -10.62 0.72 -14.76
N ARG A 56 -10.13 -0.49 -15.10
CA ARG A 56 -8.73 -0.86 -14.84
C ARG A 56 -7.82 -0.18 -15.85
N VAL A 57 -6.72 0.40 -15.37
CA VAL A 57 -5.80 1.22 -16.18
C VAL A 57 -4.38 0.66 -16.14
N ARG A 58 -3.60 0.94 -17.20
CA ARG A 58 -2.19 0.50 -17.32
C ARG A 58 -1.17 1.49 -16.73
N ASP A 59 -1.64 2.34 -15.83
CA ASP A 59 -0.83 3.36 -15.16
C ASP A 59 -1.18 3.40 -13.66
N SER A 60 -0.54 4.31 -12.91
CA SER A 60 -0.78 4.47 -11.49
C SER A 60 -1.03 5.92 -11.10
N SER A 61 -1.59 6.70 -12.02
CA SER A 61 -1.84 8.13 -11.84
C SER A 61 -2.79 8.40 -10.67
N TYR A 62 -3.73 7.49 -10.41
CA TYR A 62 -4.60 7.54 -9.22
C TYR A 62 -4.02 6.77 -8.04
N SER A 63 -3.63 5.51 -8.25
CA SER A 63 -3.33 4.56 -7.16
C SER A 63 -2.12 4.99 -6.31
N VAL A 64 -1.03 5.46 -6.94
CA VAL A 64 0.19 5.85 -6.21
C VAL A 64 -0.03 7.10 -5.36
N PRO A 65 -0.56 8.23 -5.89
CA PRO A 65 -0.86 9.39 -5.05
C PRO A 65 -1.90 9.09 -3.96
N TYR A 66 -2.88 8.23 -4.24
CA TYR A 66 -3.86 7.80 -3.25
C TYR A 66 -3.22 7.03 -2.10
N LEU A 67 -2.42 6.01 -2.40
CA LEU A 67 -1.71 5.22 -1.39
C LEU A 67 -0.77 6.10 -0.56
N ALA A 68 0.00 6.98 -1.19
CA ALA A 68 0.91 7.89 -0.50
C ALA A 68 0.17 8.78 0.51
N ARG A 69 -0.97 9.38 0.12
CA ARG A 69 -1.78 10.21 1.03
C ARG A 69 -2.36 9.42 2.20
N VAL A 70 -2.84 8.19 1.95
CA VAL A 70 -3.35 7.32 3.02
C VAL A 70 -2.20 6.90 3.95
N ALA A 71 -1.06 6.48 3.41
CA ALA A 71 0.09 6.08 4.20
C ALA A 71 0.58 7.23 5.11
N GLU A 72 0.63 8.45 4.58
CA GLU A 72 0.99 9.64 5.34
C GLU A 72 0.04 9.90 6.52
N SER A 73 -1.28 9.79 6.32
CA SER A 73 -2.26 10.02 7.39
C SER A 73 -2.20 9.01 8.54
N PHE A 74 -1.58 7.85 8.31
CA PHE A 74 -1.33 6.82 9.32
C PHE A 74 0.13 6.79 9.83
N GLY A 75 0.96 7.76 9.42
CA GLY A 75 2.35 7.88 9.89
C GLY A 75 3.29 6.77 9.34
N ILE A 76 2.99 6.27 8.14
CA ILE A 76 3.78 5.25 7.43
C ILE A 76 4.19 5.71 6.01
N GLY A 77 4.29 7.01 5.77
CA GLY A 77 4.56 7.59 4.44
C GLY A 77 5.81 7.05 3.74
N ASP A 78 6.81 6.58 4.50
CA ASP A 78 8.08 6.00 4.05
C ASP A 78 8.14 4.46 4.17
N ARG A 79 7.03 3.80 4.50
CA ARG A 79 6.97 2.37 4.89
C ARG A 79 5.94 1.57 4.09
N TRP A 80 5.83 1.88 2.81
CA TRP A 80 4.95 1.14 1.91
C TRP A 80 5.60 0.81 0.57
N ALA A 81 5.15 -0.27 -0.05
CA ALA A 81 5.54 -0.63 -1.40
C ALA A 81 4.34 -1.17 -2.18
N TYR A 82 4.21 -0.78 -3.44
CA TYR A 82 3.11 -1.18 -4.31
C TYR A 82 3.65 -1.71 -5.64
N ARG A 83 3.30 -2.94 -5.99
CA ARG A 83 3.58 -3.51 -7.31
C ARG A 83 2.40 -3.25 -8.24
N ARG A 84 2.62 -2.53 -9.35
CA ARG A 84 1.53 -2.15 -10.27
C ARG A 84 0.93 -3.31 -11.03
N SER A 85 1.77 -4.21 -11.56
CA SER A 85 1.34 -5.24 -12.50
C SER A 85 2.33 -6.39 -12.54
N TYR A 86 1.89 -7.57 -12.99
CA TYR A 86 2.79 -8.69 -13.27
C TYR A 86 3.67 -8.40 -14.49
N GLY A 87 3.10 -7.72 -15.49
CA GLY A 87 3.70 -7.56 -16.82
C GLY A 87 4.91 -6.64 -16.84
N ASP A 88 4.85 -5.53 -16.10
CA ASP A 88 5.93 -4.54 -16.06
C ASP A 88 6.85 -4.67 -14.83
N LYS A 89 6.45 -5.46 -13.84
CA LYS A 89 7.16 -5.67 -12.57
C LYS A 89 7.54 -4.36 -11.86
N THR A 90 6.84 -3.27 -12.14
CA THR A 90 7.15 -1.93 -11.62
C THR A 90 6.69 -1.83 -10.17
N TRP A 91 7.56 -1.29 -9.33
CA TRP A 91 7.31 -1.01 -7.92
C TRP A 91 7.33 0.49 -7.67
N PHE A 92 6.48 0.93 -6.74
CA PHE A 92 6.41 2.30 -6.24
C PHE A 92 6.50 2.30 -4.71
N GLY A 93 6.83 3.46 -4.13
CA GLY A 93 6.95 3.64 -2.68
C GLY A 93 8.41 3.57 -2.26
N MET A 94 8.71 2.72 -1.27
CA MET A 94 10.09 2.48 -0.83
C MET A 94 10.96 2.10 -2.03
N ASP A 95 11.90 2.98 -2.38
CA ASP A 95 12.90 2.70 -3.40
C ASP A 95 13.63 1.40 -3.04
N ARG A 96 13.88 0.54 -4.03
CA ARG A 96 14.59 -0.73 -3.84
C ARG A 96 16.02 -0.49 -3.36
N VAL A 97 16.21 -0.33 -2.06
CA VAL A 97 17.49 -0.55 -1.38
C VAL A 97 17.23 -0.99 0.07
N ARG A 98 17.40 -2.29 0.34
CA ARG A 98 18.40 -2.81 1.28
C ARG A 98 18.53 -4.32 1.08
N ALA A 99 19.80 -4.75 1.10
CA ALA A 99 20.36 -6.05 0.73
C ALA A 99 19.64 -7.27 1.33
#